data_AF-A0A397SEC8-F1
#
_entry.id   AF-A0A397SEC8-F1
#
_cell.length_a   1.000
_cell.length_b   1.000
_cell.length_c   1.000
_cell.angle_alpha   90.00
_cell.angle_beta   90.00
_cell.angle_gamma   90.00
#
_symmetry.space_group_name_H-M   'P 1'
#
loop_
_entity.id
_entity.type
_entity.pdbx_description
1 polymer ?
#
loop_
_entity_poly.entity_id
_entity_poly.type
_entity_poly.pdbx_seq_one_letter_code
_entity_poly.pdbx_strand_id
1 'polypeptide(L)'
;MVAASKEITTLPPLSPFGNAVAGSLGALFALMIVYPLDIIKTRLQVQSKSSSKNLKVDEYYESTTDAIIKIIKTEGISGLYAGLPAGLIGVASTNFAYFYWYSFLRTRYQSINKQQTMSTISELLLGASAGALAQIFTIPVSVVTTRQQTTSRKYRKNLINTSKEIISDDGITGLWKGLKPSLILCINPAITYGAFERFKDLISKRLSANGGQLSPGIIFWLGALSKTLATIITYPYIMAKVRLQWKPPKDDDEFIDDVDDNIRKHQKYSGAIDVLRKVLESDGIPGWYKGMQAQITKAVLSQALLLYVKEYTTKYTILLFIFFGKLLTNRKKVLTK
;
A
#
# COMPACT_ATOMS: atom_id res chain seq x y z
N MET A 1 -21.93 -17.47 20.23
CA MET A 1 -21.62 -16.62 19.06
C MET A 1 -22.83 -15.89 18.47
N VAL A 2 -24.03 -16.47 18.43
CA VAL A 2 -25.25 -15.80 17.92
C VAL A 2 -25.78 -14.70 18.85
N ALA A 3 -25.64 -14.85 20.17
CA ALA A 3 -26.07 -13.85 21.15
C ALA A 3 -25.22 -12.56 21.11
N ALA A 4 -23.90 -12.67 20.96
CA ALA A 4 -23.00 -11.53 20.81
C ALA A 4 -23.22 -10.77 19.49
N SER A 5 -23.66 -11.45 18.43
CA SER A 5 -24.00 -10.82 17.14
C SER A 5 -25.25 -9.93 17.24
N LYS A 6 -26.27 -10.35 18.03
CA LYS A 6 -27.50 -9.56 18.22
C LYS A 6 -27.29 -8.29 19.04
N GLU A 7 -26.37 -8.29 20.01
CA GLU A 7 -26.02 -7.08 20.80
C GLU A 7 -25.18 -6.06 20.02
N ILE A 8 -24.49 -6.47 18.95
CA ILE A 8 -23.68 -5.56 18.10
C ILE A 8 -24.58 -4.64 17.25
N THR A 9 -25.81 -5.07 16.95
CA THR A 9 -26.78 -4.33 16.11
C THR A 9 -27.51 -3.18 16.82
N THR A 10 -27.38 -3.02 18.14
CA THR A 10 -28.19 -2.06 18.93
C THR A 10 -27.44 -0.79 19.34
N LEU A 11 -26.23 -0.57 18.82
CA LEU A 11 -25.37 0.55 19.22
C LEU A 11 -25.29 1.64 18.14
N PRO A 12 -25.17 2.92 18.53
CA PRO A 12 -25.11 4.01 17.56
C PRO A 12 -23.86 3.89 16.69
N PRO A 13 -23.97 4.04 15.36
CA PRO A 13 -22.84 3.95 14.45
C PRO A 13 -21.83 5.05 14.77
N LEU A 14 -20.54 4.70 14.71
CA LEU A 14 -19.46 5.69 14.86
C LEU A 14 -19.61 6.83 13.86
N SER A 15 -19.25 8.04 14.28
CA SER A 15 -19.19 9.16 13.36
C SER A 15 -18.25 8.82 12.20
N PRO A 16 -18.48 9.36 10.98
CA PRO A 16 -17.59 9.13 9.84
C PRO A 16 -16.12 9.42 10.16
N PHE A 17 -15.87 10.44 11.00
CA PHE A 17 -14.54 10.77 11.51
C PHE A 17 -13.98 9.69 12.45
N GLY A 18 -14.78 9.19 13.39
CA GLY A 18 -14.38 8.10 14.28
C GLY A 18 -14.00 6.82 13.54
N ASN A 19 -14.77 6.44 12.50
CA ASN A 19 -14.45 5.32 11.63
C ASN A 19 -13.14 5.54 10.85
N ALA A 20 -12.90 6.76 10.36
CA ALA A 20 -11.69 7.10 9.62
C ALA A 20 -10.42 7.04 10.51
N VAL A 21 -10.51 7.54 11.75
CA VAL A 21 -9.40 7.48 12.72
C VAL A 21 -9.12 6.04 13.15
N ALA A 22 -10.17 5.29 13.51
CA ALA A 22 -10.06 3.88 13.88
C ALA A 22 -9.46 3.04 12.74
N GLY A 23 -9.94 3.23 11.52
CA GLY A 23 -9.41 2.56 10.33
C GLY A 23 -7.95 2.94 10.06
N SER A 24 -7.57 4.20 10.26
CA SER A 24 -6.19 4.67 10.06
C SER A 24 -5.23 4.11 11.10
N LEU A 25 -5.60 4.09 12.38
CA LEU A 25 -4.79 3.49 13.45
C LEU A 25 -4.63 1.97 13.24
N GLY A 26 -5.71 1.29 12.87
CA GLY A 26 -5.67 -0.13 12.51
C GLY A 26 -4.74 -0.40 11.31
N ALA A 27 -4.77 0.47 10.30
CA ALA A 27 -3.86 0.37 9.15
C ALA A 27 -2.39 0.57 9.52
N LEU A 28 -2.09 1.52 10.42
CA LEU A 28 -0.72 1.73 10.92
C LEU A 28 -0.23 0.55 11.75
N PHE A 29 -1.08 -0.02 12.61
CA PHE A 29 -0.75 -1.21 13.39
C PHE A 29 -0.51 -2.43 12.49
N ALA A 30 -1.41 -2.67 11.54
CA ALA A 30 -1.24 -3.73 10.56
C ALA A 30 0.05 -3.55 9.76
N LEU A 31 0.37 -2.30 9.34
CA LEU A 31 1.61 -1.98 8.64
C LEU A 31 2.83 -2.42 9.47
N MET A 32 2.89 -2.08 10.77
CA MET A 32 4.02 -2.47 11.61
C MET A 32 4.27 -3.98 11.62
N ILE A 33 3.21 -4.79 11.69
CA ILE A 33 3.34 -6.26 11.70
C ILE A 33 3.81 -6.80 10.35
N VAL A 34 3.26 -6.28 9.25
CA VAL A 34 3.56 -6.79 7.89
C VAL A 34 4.76 -6.09 7.24
N TYR A 35 5.36 -5.10 7.91
CA TYR A 35 6.44 -4.27 7.36
C TYR A 35 7.65 -5.06 6.85
N PRO A 36 8.09 -6.17 7.49
CA PRO A 36 9.16 -7.00 6.94
C PRO A 36 8.92 -7.44 5.49
N LEU A 37 7.67 -7.80 5.15
CA LEU A 37 7.31 -8.20 3.78
C LEU A 37 7.33 -7.03 2.81
N ASP A 38 7.06 -5.80 3.28
CA ASP A 38 7.25 -4.59 2.47
C ASP A 38 8.71 -4.35 2.12
N ILE A 39 9.62 -4.52 3.09
CA ILE A 39 11.07 -4.40 2.84
C ILE A 39 11.54 -5.45 1.85
N ILE A 40 11.18 -6.71 2.06
CA ILE A 40 11.59 -7.80 1.18
C ILE A 40 11.08 -7.57 -0.23
N LYS A 41 9.79 -7.24 -0.39
CA LYS A 41 9.20 -6.93 -1.68
C LYS A 41 9.94 -5.78 -2.38
N THR A 42 10.15 -4.66 -1.68
CA THR A 42 10.73 -3.46 -2.30
C THR A 42 12.18 -3.67 -2.70
N ARG A 43 12.98 -4.37 -1.89
CA ARG A 43 14.34 -4.78 -2.23
C ARG A 43 14.39 -5.76 -3.40
N LEU A 44 13.52 -6.77 -3.41
CA LEU A 44 13.37 -7.71 -4.53
C LEU A 44 12.98 -7.01 -5.84
N GLN A 45 12.18 -5.94 -5.77
CA GLN A 45 11.72 -5.21 -6.95
C GLN A 45 12.81 -4.35 -7.59
N VAL A 46 13.79 -3.86 -6.82
CA VAL A 46 14.84 -2.96 -7.32
C VAL A 46 16.10 -3.68 -7.83
N GLN A 47 16.35 -4.92 -7.40
CA GLN A 47 17.49 -5.70 -7.87
C GLN A 47 17.41 -6.05 -9.37
N SER A 48 18.53 -5.87 -10.09
CA SER A 48 18.71 -6.33 -11.47
C SER A 48 19.86 -7.34 -11.55
N LYS A 49 19.70 -8.40 -12.36
CA LYS A 49 20.78 -9.36 -12.62
C LYS A 49 21.98 -8.72 -13.34
N SER A 50 21.76 -7.64 -14.09
CA SER A 50 22.85 -6.93 -14.79
C SER A 50 23.78 -6.21 -13.79
N SER A 51 23.23 -5.66 -12.70
CA SER A 51 24.03 -5.12 -11.59
C SER A 51 24.76 -6.22 -10.79
N SER A 52 24.23 -7.45 -10.80
CA SER A 52 24.79 -8.59 -10.05
C SER A 52 26.08 -9.17 -10.64
N LYS A 53 26.45 -8.84 -11.88
CA LYS A 53 27.74 -9.29 -12.46
C LYS A 53 28.94 -8.53 -11.88
N ASN A 54 28.72 -7.33 -11.34
CA ASN A 54 29.76 -6.46 -10.77
C ASN A 54 29.58 -6.19 -9.26
N LEU A 55 28.40 -6.46 -8.70
CA LEU A 55 28.16 -6.45 -7.25
C LEU A 55 28.60 -7.78 -6.63
N LYS A 56 29.13 -7.75 -5.40
CA LYS A 56 29.43 -8.98 -4.63
C LYS A 56 28.20 -9.89 -4.64
N VAL A 57 28.40 -11.17 -4.94
CA VAL A 57 27.36 -12.23 -5.06
C VAL A 57 26.39 -12.26 -3.86
N ASP A 58 26.82 -11.75 -2.70
CA ASP A 58 26.07 -11.72 -1.46
C ASP A 58 24.87 -10.74 -1.41
N GLU A 59 24.74 -9.79 -2.36
CA GLU A 59 23.65 -8.80 -2.35
C GLU A 59 22.44 -9.17 -3.21
N TYR A 60 22.54 -10.14 -4.11
CA TYR A 60 21.40 -10.58 -4.93
C TYR A 60 20.50 -11.54 -4.13
N TYR A 61 19.18 -11.32 -4.20
CA TYR A 61 18.18 -12.14 -3.51
C TYR A 61 17.48 -13.10 -4.49
N GLU A 62 17.63 -14.40 -4.27
CA GLU A 62 17.04 -15.42 -5.14
C GLU A 62 15.54 -15.62 -4.90
N SER A 63 15.11 -15.45 -3.65
CA SER A 63 13.74 -15.68 -3.22
C SER A 63 13.36 -14.79 -2.04
N THR A 64 12.07 -14.77 -1.69
CA THR A 64 11.56 -14.08 -0.49
C THR A 64 12.25 -14.61 0.77
N THR A 65 12.45 -15.92 0.88
CA THR A 65 13.10 -16.56 2.03
C THR A 65 14.59 -16.24 2.09
N ASP A 66 15.27 -16.29 0.95
CA ASP A 66 16.68 -15.91 0.84
C ASP A 66 16.89 -14.44 1.26
N ALA A 67 16.01 -13.54 0.81
CA ALA A 67 16.03 -12.14 1.23
C ALA A 67 15.88 -11.96 2.74
N ILE A 68 14.96 -12.70 3.39
CA ILE A 68 14.81 -12.66 4.86
C ILE A 68 16.12 -13.05 5.54
N ILE A 69 16.69 -14.19 5.15
CA ILE A 69 17.89 -14.74 5.77
C ILE A 69 19.08 -13.80 5.58
N LYS A 70 19.31 -13.32 4.35
CA LYS A 70 20.42 -12.40 4.03
C LYS A 70 20.28 -11.06 4.74
N ILE A 71 19.08 -10.48 4.82
CA ILE A 71 18.86 -9.22 5.54
C ILE A 71 19.12 -9.39 7.03
N ILE A 72 18.63 -10.47 7.65
CA ILE A 72 18.87 -10.72 9.08
C ILE A 72 20.36 -10.93 9.34
N LYS A 73 21.07 -11.66 8.47
CA LYS A 73 22.52 -11.89 8.61
C LYS A 73 23.36 -10.61 8.45
N THR A 74 22.98 -9.72 7.53
CA THR A 74 23.79 -8.53 7.19
C THR A 74 23.40 -7.27 7.97
N GLU A 75 22.11 -7.03 8.21
CA GLU A 75 21.59 -5.82 8.87
C GLU A 75 20.97 -6.10 10.25
N GLY A 76 20.78 -7.36 10.61
CA GLY A 76 20.01 -7.78 11.78
C GLY A 76 18.50 -7.64 11.57
N ILE A 77 17.71 -7.96 12.61
CA ILE A 77 16.25 -7.82 12.60
C ILE A 77 15.83 -6.37 12.29
N SER A 78 16.61 -5.39 12.73
CA SER A 78 16.37 -3.97 12.44
C SER A 78 16.37 -3.64 10.94
N GLY A 79 17.06 -4.43 10.11
CA GLY A 79 17.05 -4.28 8.64
C GLY A 79 15.68 -4.52 8.02
N LEU A 80 14.88 -5.43 8.60
CA LEU A 80 13.50 -5.69 8.16
C LEU A 80 12.53 -4.54 8.50
N TYR A 81 12.98 -3.56 9.29
CA TYR A 81 12.22 -2.37 9.66
C TYR A 81 12.87 -1.07 9.15
N ALA A 82 13.78 -1.19 8.17
CA ALA A 82 14.40 -0.07 7.49
C ALA A 82 13.39 0.94 6.94
N GLY A 83 13.47 2.20 7.37
CA GLY A 83 12.56 3.25 6.88
C GLY A 83 11.13 3.16 7.41
N LEU A 84 10.85 2.37 8.45
CA LEU A 84 9.51 2.29 9.06
C LEU A 84 8.91 3.66 9.40
N PRO A 85 9.65 4.64 9.97
CA PRO A 85 9.10 5.98 10.20
C PRO A 85 8.58 6.65 8.92
N ALA A 86 9.30 6.52 7.79
CA ALA A 86 8.85 6.99 6.49
C ALA A 86 7.57 6.29 6.05
N GLY A 87 7.52 4.97 6.22
CA GLY A 87 6.36 4.14 5.89
C GLY A 87 5.12 4.53 6.68
N LEU A 88 5.25 4.77 7.99
CA LEU A 88 4.17 5.22 8.86
C LEU A 88 3.65 6.61 8.45
N ILE A 89 4.56 7.56 8.20
CA ILE A 89 4.19 8.89 7.68
C ILE A 89 3.51 8.75 6.31
N GLY A 90 3.98 7.83 5.47
CA GLY A 90 3.39 7.53 4.16
C GLY A 90 1.96 7.04 4.25
N VAL A 91 1.67 6.10 5.16
CA VAL A 91 0.30 5.61 5.38
C VAL A 91 -0.58 6.69 6.00
N ALA A 92 -0.10 7.43 6.99
CA ALA A 92 -0.84 8.53 7.59
C ALA A 92 -1.19 9.62 6.56
N SER A 93 -0.21 10.02 5.75
CA SER A 93 -0.38 10.98 4.64
C SER A 93 -1.37 10.48 3.61
N THR A 94 -1.27 9.19 3.22
CA THR A 94 -2.18 8.58 2.25
C THR A 94 -3.62 8.57 2.75
N ASN A 95 -3.85 8.13 3.99
CA ASN A 95 -5.17 8.09 4.57
C ASN A 95 -5.76 9.49 4.70
N PHE A 96 -4.99 10.44 5.24
CA PHE A 96 -5.43 11.83 5.38
C PHE A 96 -5.80 12.44 4.03
N ALA A 97 -4.90 12.39 3.05
CA ALA A 97 -5.12 12.98 1.74
C ALA A 97 -6.31 12.33 1.02
N TYR A 98 -6.44 11.00 1.08
CA TYR A 98 -7.58 10.30 0.49
C TYR A 98 -8.90 10.73 1.12
N PHE A 99 -9.02 10.70 2.45
CA PHE A 99 -10.26 11.07 3.14
C PHE A 99 -10.60 12.54 2.94
N TYR A 100 -9.62 13.43 2.94
CA TYR A 100 -9.81 14.84 2.66
C TYR A 100 -10.39 15.05 1.25
N TRP A 101 -9.71 14.54 0.21
CA TRP A 101 -10.16 14.71 -1.17
C TRP A 101 -11.48 14.00 -1.46
N TYR A 102 -11.69 12.82 -0.89
CA TYR A 102 -12.95 12.09 -1.01
C TYR A 102 -14.10 12.88 -0.38
N SER A 103 -13.92 13.40 0.84
CA SER A 103 -14.94 14.20 1.51
C SER A 103 -15.23 15.49 0.76
N PHE A 104 -14.18 16.20 0.31
CA PHE A 104 -14.31 17.41 -0.49
C PHE A 104 -15.11 17.17 -1.77
N LEU A 105 -14.70 16.18 -2.57
CA LEU A 105 -15.37 15.86 -3.83
C LEU A 105 -16.81 15.38 -3.60
N ARG A 106 -17.05 14.58 -2.55
CA ARG A 106 -18.39 14.10 -2.18
C ARG A 106 -19.31 15.25 -1.78
N THR A 107 -18.87 16.14 -0.91
CA THR A 107 -19.65 17.31 -0.50
C THR A 107 -19.96 18.22 -1.68
N ARG A 108 -19.00 18.44 -2.59
CA ARG A 108 -19.23 19.21 -3.81
C ARG A 108 -20.24 18.53 -4.74
N TYR A 109 -20.13 17.22 -4.93
CA TYR A 109 -21.09 16.46 -5.74
C TYR A 109 -22.52 16.52 -5.16
N GLN A 110 -22.68 16.31 -3.86
CA GLN A 110 -23.99 16.37 -3.18
C GLN A 110 -24.59 17.79 -3.14
N SER A 111 -23.74 18.82 -3.10
CA SER A 111 -24.20 20.21 -3.20
C SER A 111 -24.78 20.54 -4.58
N ILE A 112 -24.27 19.88 -5.64
CA ILE A 112 -24.73 20.08 -7.02
C ILE A 112 -25.95 19.17 -7.29
N ASN A 113 -25.88 17.91 -6.86
CA ASN A 113 -26.93 16.92 -7.02
C ASN A 113 -27.71 16.77 -5.71
N LYS A 114 -28.91 17.38 -5.64
CA LYS A 114 -29.83 17.33 -4.48
C LYS A 114 -30.40 15.92 -4.17
N GLN A 115 -29.89 14.86 -4.79
CA GLN A 115 -30.27 13.49 -4.49
C GLN A 115 -29.56 13.00 -3.22
N GLN A 116 -30.33 12.41 -2.29
CA GLN A 116 -29.79 11.89 -1.02
C GLN A 116 -28.93 10.63 -1.20
N THR A 117 -29.09 9.89 -2.31
CA THR A 117 -28.40 8.62 -2.54
C THR A 117 -27.45 8.70 -3.73
N MET A 118 -26.19 8.38 -3.52
CA MET A 118 -25.18 8.30 -4.59
C MET A 118 -25.27 6.95 -5.27
N SER A 119 -25.25 6.93 -6.61
CA SER A 119 -25.06 5.69 -7.36
C SER A 119 -23.67 5.11 -7.08
N THR A 120 -23.56 3.79 -7.03
CA THR A 120 -22.30 3.05 -6.86
C THR A 120 -21.22 3.50 -7.86
N ILE A 121 -21.62 3.80 -9.10
CA ILE A 121 -20.69 4.27 -10.14
C ILE A 121 -20.13 5.65 -9.76
N SER A 122 -20.98 6.57 -9.30
CA SER A 122 -20.56 7.89 -8.84
C SER A 122 -19.63 7.78 -7.63
N GLU A 123 -19.91 6.89 -6.67
CA GLU A 123 -19.03 6.65 -5.52
C GLU A 123 -17.66 6.11 -5.95
N LEU A 124 -17.61 5.18 -6.90
CA LEU A 124 -16.36 4.65 -7.44
C LEU A 124 -15.55 5.71 -8.18
N LEU A 125 -16.19 6.55 -9.01
CA LEU A 125 -15.52 7.63 -9.73
C LEU A 125 -14.99 8.72 -8.79
N LEU A 126 -15.75 9.08 -7.76
CA LEU A 126 -15.29 9.99 -6.71
C LEU A 126 -14.11 9.41 -5.93
N GLY A 127 -14.18 8.13 -5.56
CA GLY A 127 -13.09 7.41 -4.90
C GLY A 127 -11.81 7.39 -5.74
N ALA A 128 -11.93 7.09 -7.03
CA ALA A 128 -10.80 7.09 -7.97
C ALA A 128 -10.19 8.50 -8.13
N SER A 129 -11.04 9.53 -8.26
CA SER A 129 -10.62 10.93 -8.40
C SER A 129 -9.92 11.42 -7.12
N ALA A 130 -10.47 11.09 -5.95
CA ALA A 130 -9.85 11.38 -4.66
C ALA A 130 -8.49 10.69 -4.52
N GLY A 131 -8.40 9.43 -4.94
CA GLY A 131 -7.14 8.68 -4.99
C GLY A 131 -6.10 9.34 -5.89
N ALA A 132 -6.49 9.78 -7.10
CA ALA A 132 -5.59 10.47 -8.02
C ALA A 132 -5.08 11.82 -7.46
N LEU A 133 -5.96 12.64 -6.87
CA LEU A 133 -5.57 13.90 -6.23
C LEU A 133 -4.67 13.67 -5.01
N ALA A 134 -4.97 12.66 -4.20
CA ALA A 134 -4.16 12.29 -3.04
C ALA A 134 -2.72 11.93 -3.44
N GLN A 135 -2.51 11.34 -4.62
CA GLN A 135 -1.17 10.98 -5.09
C GLN A 135 -0.24 12.18 -5.28
N ILE A 136 -0.77 13.35 -5.60
CA ILE A 136 0.05 14.56 -5.75
C ILE A 136 0.78 14.88 -4.42
N PHE A 137 0.14 14.62 -3.28
CA PHE A 137 0.70 14.90 -1.96
C PHE A 137 1.44 13.71 -1.34
N THR A 138 1.09 12.49 -1.74
CA THR A 138 1.62 11.27 -1.11
C THR A 138 2.84 10.70 -1.84
N ILE A 139 3.04 11.03 -3.12
CA ILE A 139 4.20 10.54 -3.89
C ILE A 139 5.54 11.05 -3.32
N PRO A 140 5.71 12.31 -2.90
CA PRO A 140 6.94 12.75 -2.22
C PRO A 140 7.33 11.86 -1.04
N VAL A 141 6.35 11.52 -0.19
CA VAL A 141 6.59 10.62 0.94
C VAL A 141 6.90 9.20 0.46
N SER A 142 6.20 8.70 -0.56
CA SER A 142 6.47 7.40 -1.19
C SER A 142 7.90 7.30 -1.71
N VAL A 143 8.42 8.34 -2.37
CA VAL A 143 9.79 8.36 -2.90
C VAL A 143 10.81 8.27 -1.76
N VAL A 144 10.64 9.09 -0.71
CA VAL A 144 11.53 9.08 0.47
C VAL A 144 11.51 7.72 1.14
N THR A 145 10.32 7.14 1.34
CA THR A 145 10.15 5.81 1.93
C THR A 145 10.85 4.74 1.10
N THR A 146 10.61 4.70 -0.21
CA THR A 146 11.24 3.70 -1.09
C THR A 146 12.77 3.84 -1.09
N ARG A 147 13.33 5.05 -1.06
CA ARG A 147 14.77 5.23 -0.89
C ARG A 147 15.26 4.65 0.43
N GLN A 148 14.61 4.97 1.56
CA GLN A 148 15.03 4.44 2.86
C GLN A 148 14.92 2.91 2.98
N GLN A 149 13.95 2.29 2.32
CA GLN A 149 13.72 0.84 2.34
C GLN A 149 14.78 0.06 1.54
N THR A 150 15.32 0.70 0.50
CA THR A 150 16.22 0.08 -0.47
C THR A 150 17.69 0.43 -0.23
N THR A 151 17.98 1.51 0.50
CA THR A 151 19.34 1.82 0.95
C THR A 151 19.78 0.88 2.07
N SER A 152 21.00 0.34 1.93
CA SER A 152 21.63 -0.49 2.95
C SER A 152 21.85 0.29 4.26
N ARG A 153 21.99 -0.42 5.37
CA ARG A 153 22.10 0.20 6.70
C ARG A 153 23.24 1.21 6.82
N LYS A 154 24.39 0.96 6.17
CA LYS A 154 25.59 1.83 6.21
C LYS A 154 25.33 3.24 5.64
N TYR A 155 24.55 3.33 4.57
CA TYR A 155 24.31 4.58 3.84
C TYR A 155 22.94 5.22 4.14
N ARG A 156 22.15 4.62 5.05
CA ARG A 156 20.79 5.08 5.34
C ARG A 156 20.80 6.39 6.13
N LYS A 157 20.23 7.43 5.54
CA LYS A 157 20.08 8.76 6.16
C LYS A 157 18.70 8.92 6.82
N ASN A 158 18.56 9.94 7.67
CA ASN A 158 17.25 10.36 8.18
C ASN A 158 16.35 10.94 7.07
N LEU A 159 15.05 11.06 7.33
CA LEU A 159 14.04 11.48 6.33
C LEU A 159 14.36 12.81 5.66
N ILE A 160 14.80 13.79 6.45
CA ILE A 160 15.09 15.15 5.97
C ILE A 160 16.32 15.11 5.06
N ASN A 161 17.37 14.41 5.46
CA ASN A 161 18.59 14.28 4.68
C ASN A 161 18.37 13.47 3.41
N THR A 162 17.54 12.42 3.45
CA THR A 162 17.11 11.69 2.24
C THR A 162 16.33 12.61 1.30
N SER A 163 15.45 13.46 1.82
CA SER A 163 14.69 14.44 1.03
C SER A 163 15.59 15.50 0.39
N LYS A 164 16.54 16.06 1.17
CA LYS A 164 17.55 17.00 0.67
C LYS A 164 18.42 16.37 -0.41
N GLU A 165 18.82 15.11 -0.24
CA GLU A 165 19.57 14.37 -1.25
C GLU A 165 18.76 14.16 -2.53
N ILE A 166 17.47 13.80 -2.45
CA ILE A 166 16.59 13.72 -3.63
C ILE A 166 16.58 15.04 -4.39
N ILE A 167 16.38 16.15 -3.67
CA ILE A 167 16.30 17.49 -4.28
C ILE A 167 17.65 17.90 -4.89
N SER A 168 18.76 17.55 -4.23
CA SER A 168 20.10 17.85 -4.71
C SER A 168 20.47 17.04 -5.96
N ASP A 169 20.09 15.77 -6.05
CA ASP A 169 20.47 14.90 -7.16
C ASP A 169 19.55 15.03 -8.38
N ASP A 170 18.24 15.16 -8.14
CA ASP A 170 17.19 15.04 -9.16
C ASP A 170 16.31 16.30 -9.29
N GLY A 171 16.63 17.35 -8.53
CA GLY A 171 15.80 18.54 -8.40
C GLY A 171 14.52 18.30 -7.58
N ILE A 172 13.73 19.37 -7.40
CA ILE A 172 12.46 19.31 -6.66
C ILE A 172 11.47 18.30 -7.25
N THR A 173 11.47 18.15 -8.57
CA THR A 173 10.62 17.19 -9.30
C THR A 173 11.01 15.73 -9.03
N GLY A 174 12.21 15.48 -8.51
CA GLY A 174 12.67 14.16 -8.07
C GLY A 174 11.74 13.51 -7.03
N LEU A 175 11.10 14.33 -6.18
CA LEU A 175 10.11 13.86 -5.19
C LEU A 175 8.82 13.34 -5.84
N TRP A 176 8.56 13.65 -7.11
CA TRP A 176 7.40 13.14 -7.85
C TRP A 176 7.74 12.01 -8.82
N LYS A 177 8.95 11.44 -8.72
CA LYS A 177 9.30 10.23 -9.50
C LYS A 177 8.32 9.11 -9.18
N GLY A 178 7.70 8.59 -10.24
CA GLY A 178 6.65 7.58 -10.15
C GLY A 178 5.22 8.11 -10.08
N LEU A 179 4.97 9.43 -10.15
CA LEU A 179 3.60 9.97 -10.22
C LEU A 179 2.83 9.42 -11.44
N LYS A 180 3.41 9.49 -12.64
CA LYS A 180 2.78 8.96 -13.88
C LYS A 180 2.34 7.49 -13.76
N PRO A 181 3.23 6.53 -13.41
CA PRO A 181 2.79 5.15 -13.24
C PRO A 181 1.81 5.00 -12.07
N SER A 182 1.92 5.81 -11.01
CA SER A 182 0.98 5.75 -9.89
C SER A 182 -0.44 6.18 -10.30
N LEU A 183 -0.58 7.18 -11.19
CA LEU A 183 -1.88 7.60 -11.72
C LEU A 183 -2.49 6.51 -12.60
N ILE A 184 -1.68 5.83 -13.43
CA ILE A 184 -2.13 4.67 -14.20
C ILE A 184 -2.62 3.57 -13.25
N LEU A 185 -1.92 3.34 -12.14
CA LEU A 185 -2.31 2.35 -11.13
C LEU A 185 -3.65 2.66 -10.44
N CYS A 186 -4.22 3.87 -10.58
CA CYS A 186 -5.59 4.16 -10.16
C CYS A 186 -6.65 3.35 -10.92
N ILE A 187 -6.30 2.67 -12.02
CA ILE A 187 -7.19 1.74 -12.71
C ILE A 187 -7.39 0.41 -11.95
N ASN A 188 -6.52 0.08 -10.98
CA ASN A 188 -6.55 -1.20 -10.28
C ASN A 188 -7.91 -1.50 -9.59
N PRO A 189 -8.56 -0.56 -8.87
CA PRO A 189 -9.90 -0.75 -8.36
C PRO A 189 -10.95 -1.02 -9.44
N ALA A 190 -10.86 -0.36 -10.60
CA ALA A 190 -11.79 -0.57 -11.71
C ALA A 190 -11.67 -1.99 -12.29
N ILE A 191 -10.43 -2.48 -12.48
CA ILE A 191 -10.17 -3.87 -12.91
C ILE A 191 -10.70 -4.85 -11.86
N THR A 192 -10.46 -4.57 -10.58
CA THR A 192 -10.94 -5.40 -9.47
C THR A 192 -12.47 -5.50 -9.47
N TYR A 193 -13.16 -4.37 -9.59
CA TYR A 193 -14.62 -4.33 -9.60
C TYR A 193 -15.20 -5.00 -10.86
N GLY A 194 -14.64 -4.71 -12.04
CA GLY A 194 -15.06 -5.34 -13.29
C GLY A 194 -14.89 -6.86 -13.28
N ALA A 195 -13.76 -7.35 -12.77
CA ALA A 195 -13.55 -8.80 -12.59
C ALA A 195 -14.53 -9.39 -11.57
N PHE A 196 -14.79 -8.69 -10.48
CA PHE A 196 -15.71 -9.12 -9.43
C PHE A 196 -17.14 -9.29 -9.95
N GLU A 197 -17.68 -8.30 -10.64
CA GLU A 197 -19.03 -8.38 -11.20
C GLU A 197 -19.14 -9.52 -12.22
N ARG A 198 -18.13 -9.69 -13.10
CA ARG A 198 -18.12 -10.81 -14.06
C ARG A 198 -18.08 -12.17 -13.40
N PHE A 199 -17.24 -12.36 -12.38
CA PHE A 199 -17.20 -13.63 -11.67
C PHE A 199 -18.47 -13.89 -10.87
N LYS A 200 -19.02 -12.84 -10.23
CA LYS A 200 -20.28 -12.91 -9.49
C LYS A 200 -21.44 -13.30 -10.41
N ASP A 201 -21.56 -12.70 -11.59
CA ASP A 201 -22.60 -13.03 -12.56
C ASP A 201 -22.50 -14.48 -13.02
N LEU A 202 -21.30 -14.97 -13.32
CA LEU A 202 -21.07 -16.36 -13.75
C LEU A 202 -21.44 -17.36 -12.65
N ILE A 203 -21.01 -17.12 -11.42
CA ILE A 203 -21.29 -18.02 -10.30
C ILE A 203 -22.76 -17.93 -9.87
N SER A 204 -23.35 -16.74 -9.85
CA SER A 204 -24.77 -16.56 -9.53
C SER A 204 -25.66 -17.30 -10.51
N LYS A 205 -25.40 -17.22 -11.82
CA LYS A 205 -26.15 -17.96 -12.85
C LYS A 205 -26.06 -19.47 -12.64
N ARG A 206 -24.87 -19.99 -12.33
CA ARG A 206 -24.67 -21.43 -12.06
C ARG A 206 -25.34 -21.88 -10.76
N LEU A 207 -25.26 -21.09 -9.70
CA LEU A 207 -25.88 -21.42 -8.42
C LEU A 207 -27.40 -21.36 -8.50
N SER A 208 -27.97 -20.33 -9.14
CA SER A 208 -29.41 -20.22 -9.34
C SER A 208 -29.97 -21.37 -10.18
N ALA A 209 -29.23 -21.86 -11.17
CA ALA A 209 -29.59 -23.07 -11.92
C ALA A 209 -29.65 -24.34 -11.04
N ASN A 210 -28.89 -24.35 -9.94
CA ASN A 210 -28.85 -25.44 -8.96
C ASN A 210 -29.63 -25.14 -7.67
N GLY A 211 -30.47 -24.09 -7.65
CA GLY A 211 -31.25 -23.67 -6.46
C GLY A 211 -30.43 -23.06 -5.31
N GLY A 212 -29.14 -22.79 -5.51
CA GLY A 212 -28.24 -22.20 -4.52
C GLY A 212 -28.22 -20.67 -4.50
N GLN A 213 -27.84 -20.08 -3.37
CA GLN A 213 -27.65 -18.63 -3.20
C GLN A 213 -26.17 -18.28 -2.97
N LEU A 214 -25.81 -17.02 -3.23
CA LEU A 214 -24.46 -16.50 -2.96
C LEU A 214 -24.21 -16.41 -1.45
N SER A 215 -23.45 -17.36 -0.92
CA SER A 215 -22.95 -17.31 0.46
C SER A 215 -21.92 -16.18 0.63
N PRO A 216 -21.83 -15.54 1.82
CA PRO A 216 -20.78 -14.58 2.14
C PRO A 216 -19.35 -15.10 1.87
N GLY A 217 -19.10 -16.40 2.07
CA GLY A 217 -17.80 -17.01 1.79
C GLY A 217 -17.45 -17.03 0.29
N ILE A 218 -18.44 -17.23 -0.58
CA ILE A 218 -18.25 -17.18 -2.03
C ILE A 218 -17.94 -15.75 -2.46
N ILE A 219 -18.67 -14.77 -1.94
CA ILE A 219 -18.45 -13.35 -2.21
C ILE A 219 -17.03 -12.92 -1.79
N PHE A 220 -16.57 -13.38 -0.63
CA PHE A 220 -15.21 -13.13 -0.15
C PHE A 220 -14.15 -13.65 -1.14
N TRP A 221 -14.26 -14.92 -1.55
CA TRP A 221 -13.31 -15.52 -2.49
C TRP A 221 -13.35 -14.86 -3.88
N LEU A 222 -14.55 -14.50 -4.35
CA LEU A 222 -14.70 -13.72 -5.58
C LEU A 222 -13.97 -12.38 -5.49
N GLY A 223 -14.12 -11.67 -4.37
CA GLY A 223 -13.39 -10.42 -4.11
C GLY A 223 -11.87 -10.62 -4.10
N ALA A 224 -11.38 -11.64 -3.39
CA ALA A 224 -9.96 -11.96 -3.28
C ALA A 224 -9.34 -12.34 -4.64
N LEU A 225 -10.01 -13.18 -5.42
CA LEU A 225 -9.58 -13.57 -6.76
C LEU A 225 -9.55 -12.37 -7.71
N SER A 226 -10.59 -11.53 -7.68
CA SER A 226 -10.66 -10.32 -8.51
C SER A 226 -9.53 -9.35 -8.19
N LYS A 227 -9.24 -9.15 -6.89
CA LYS A 227 -8.15 -8.29 -6.45
C LYS A 227 -6.78 -8.84 -6.83
N THR A 228 -6.61 -10.16 -6.74
CA THR A 228 -5.37 -10.85 -7.12
C THR A 228 -5.13 -10.73 -8.62
N LEU A 229 -6.15 -10.98 -9.44
CA LEU A 229 -6.08 -10.81 -10.89
C LEU A 229 -5.70 -9.37 -11.28
N ALA A 230 -6.39 -8.38 -10.70
CA ALA A 230 -6.07 -6.98 -10.94
C ALA A 230 -4.63 -6.65 -10.53
N THR A 231 -4.15 -7.22 -9.42
CA THR A 231 -2.77 -7.04 -8.96
C THR A 231 -1.78 -7.67 -9.93
N ILE A 232 -2.02 -8.88 -10.45
CA ILE A 232 -1.15 -9.54 -11.44
C ILE A 232 -1.03 -8.70 -12.72
N ILE A 233 -2.15 -8.19 -13.23
CA ILE A 233 -2.19 -7.36 -14.44
C ILE A 233 -1.42 -6.05 -14.24
N THR A 234 -1.59 -5.42 -13.08
CA THR A 234 -0.98 -4.12 -12.78
C THR A 234 0.42 -4.21 -12.17
N TYR A 235 0.88 -5.42 -11.81
CA TYR A 235 2.14 -5.64 -11.12
C TYR A 235 3.37 -5.09 -11.86
N PRO A 236 3.52 -5.25 -13.19
CA PRO A 236 4.65 -4.67 -13.91
C PRO A 236 4.78 -3.16 -13.69
N TYR A 237 3.66 -2.43 -13.64
CA TYR A 237 3.65 -1.00 -13.34
C TYR A 237 3.94 -0.69 -11.87
N ILE A 238 3.54 -1.56 -10.94
CA ILE A 238 3.93 -1.44 -9.52
C ILE A 238 5.45 -1.56 -9.39
N MET A 239 6.05 -2.55 -10.05
CA MET A 239 7.50 -2.74 -10.08
C MET A 239 8.19 -1.54 -10.72
N ALA A 240 7.70 -1.08 -11.87
CA ALA A 240 8.27 0.07 -12.57
C ALA A 240 8.23 1.36 -11.72
N LYS A 241 7.13 1.59 -10.99
CA LYS A 241 7.03 2.69 -10.02
C LYS A 241 8.14 2.59 -8.97
N VAL A 242 8.32 1.44 -8.33
CA VAL A 242 9.31 1.27 -7.26
C VAL A 242 10.73 1.47 -7.77
N ARG A 243 11.07 0.95 -8.96
CA ARG A 243 12.39 1.19 -9.59
C ARG A 243 12.63 2.64 -9.98
N LEU A 244 11.60 3.40 -10.37
CA LEU A 244 11.73 4.85 -10.63
C LEU A 244 12.00 5.65 -9.34
N GLN A 245 11.55 5.15 -8.20
CA GLN A 245 11.71 5.80 -6.88
C GLN A 245 13.04 5.43 -6.21
N TRP A 246 13.62 4.31 -6.64
CA TRP A 246 14.91 3.81 -6.21
C TRP A 246 16.08 4.64 -6.76
N LYS A 247 17.21 4.57 -6.05
CA LYS A 247 18.48 5.14 -6.47
C LYS A 247 19.57 4.06 -6.33
N PRO A 248 20.43 3.87 -7.33
CA PRO A 248 21.56 2.96 -7.21
C PRO A 248 22.54 3.43 -6.13
N PRO A 249 23.20 2.50 -5.41
CA PRO A 249 24.28 2.84 -4.50
C PRO A 249 25.35 3.67 -5.23
N LYS A 250 25.91 4.67 -4.56
CA LYS A 250 27.21 5.22 -4.97
C LYS A 250 28.25 4.24 -4.44
N ASP A 251 29.02 3.62 -5.34
CA ASP A 251 30.23 2.91 -4.94
C ASP A 251 31.20 3.98 -4.44
N ASP A 252 31.27 4.12 -3.11
CA ASP A 252 32.23 5.00 -2.42
C ASP A 252 33.46 4.17 -1.95
N ASP A 253 33.67 2.96 -2.48
CA ASP A 253 34.95 2.26 -2.28
C ASP A 253 35.93 2.79 -3.34
N GLU A 254 36.94 3.54 -2.89
CA GLU A 254 38.12 4.10 -3.61
C GLU A 254 38.97 3.07 -4.40
N PHE A 255 38.44 1.90 -4.74
CA PHE A 255 39.19 0.81 -5.38
C PHE A 255 38.56 0.26 -6.67
N ILE A 256 37.48 0.88 -7.17
CA ILE A 256 36.91 0.53 -8.48
C ILE A 256 36.69 1.80 -9.31
N ASP A 257 37.80 2.40 -9.76
CA ASP A 257 37.81 3.50 -10.74
C ASP A 257 37.24 3.10 -12.11
N ASP A 258 36.95 1.81 -12.34
CA ASP A 258 36.48 1.26 -13.61
C ASP A 258 34.98 0.85 -13.62
N VAL A 259 34.15 1.32 -12.68
CA VAL A 259 32.69 1.24 -12.92
C VAL A 259 32.31 2.33 -13.92
N ASP A 260 32.41 1.96 -15.19
CA ASP A 260 32.08 2.78 -16.37
C ASP A 260 30.87 3.69 -16.09
N ASP A 261 31.08 5.00 -16.22
CA ASP A 261 30.07 6.04 -16.03
C ASP A 261 28.84 5.81 -16.95
N ASN A 262 29.00 5.00 -18.01
CA ASN A 262 27.92 4.45 -18.80
C ASN A 262 26.97 3.55 -17.98
N ILE A 263 27.43 2.69 -17.06
CA ILE A 263 26.54 1.81 -16.26
C ILE A 263 25.62 2.64 -15.35
N ARG A 264 26.14 3.72 -14.76
CA ARG A 264 25.36 4.68 -13.96
C ARG A 264 24.32 5.43 -14.82
N LYS A 265 24.68 5.82 -16.05
CA LYS A 265 23.73 6.38 -17.03
C LYS A 265 22.69 5.35 -17.50
N HIS A 266 23.06 4.09 -17.66
CA HIS A 266 22.17 3.00 -18.08
C HIS A 266 21.14 2.64 -17.00
N GLN A 267 21.42 2.89 -15.72
CA GLN A 267 20.46 2.66 -14.63
C GLN A 267 19.51 3.83 -14.36
N LYS A 268 19.74 5.02 -14.96
CA LYS A 268 18.72 6.09 -14.94
C LYS A 268 17.55 5.67 -15.82
N TYR A 269 16.37 5.64 -15.23
CA TYR A 269 15.12 5.35 -15.92
C TYR A 269 14.43 6.64 -16.33
N SER A 270 14.13 6.77 -17.62
CA SER A 270 13.37 7.92 -18.15
C SER A 270 11.88 7.86 -17.83
N GLY A 271 11.34 6.65 -17.67
CA GLY A 271 9.93 6.42 -17.37
C GLY A 271 9.60 4.95 -17.14
N ALA A 272 8.32 4.66 -16.87
CA ALA A 272 7.89 3.31 -16.51
C ALA A 272 8.09 2.29 -17.64
N ILE A 273 7.86 2.71 -18.90
CA ILE A 273 8.07 1.85 -20.07
C ILE A 273 9.56 1.53 -20.25
N ASP A 274 10.43 2.50 -20.03
CA ASP A 274 11.88 2.33 -20.09
C ASP A 274 12.37 1.35 -18.99
N VAL A 275 11.81 1.45 -17.77
CA VAL A 275 12.04 0.43 -16.74
C VAL A 275 11.64 -0.95 -17.26
N LEU A 276 10.42 -1.11 -17.75
CA LEU A 276 9.92 -2.41 -18.20
C LEU A 276 10.79 -3.00 -19.31
N ARG A 277 11.22 -2.18 -20.27
CA ARG A 277 12.13 -2.58 -21.36
C ARG A 277 13.48 -3.07 -20.81
N LYS A 278 14.15 -2.25 -19.99
CA LYS A 278 15.46 -2.62 -19.40
C LYS A 278 15.38 -3.84 -18.49
N VAL A 279 14.26 -4.02 -17.77
CA VAL A 279 14.04 -5.24 -16.98
C VAL A 279 13.85 -6.45 -17.89
N LEU A 280 13.10 -6.31 -18.98
CA LEU A 280 12.89 -7.39 -19.94
C LEU A 280 14.21 -7.86 -20.56
N GLU A 281 15.09 -6.90 -20.92
CA GLU A 281 16.43 -7.18 -21.46
C GLU A 281 17.35 -7.87 -20.44
N SER A 282 17.30 -7.45 -19.16
CA SER A 282 18.22 -7.95 -18.12
C SER A 282 17.74 -9.22 -17.39
N ASP A 283 16.45 -9.32 -17.09
CA ASP A 283 15.84 -10.32 -16.21
C ASP A 283 14.74 -11.15 -16.90
N GLY A 284 14.35 -10.80 -18.13
CA GLY A 284 13.20 -11.38 -18.83
C GLY A 284 11.85 -10.99 -18.22
N ILE A 285 10.77 -11.61 -18.73
CA ILE A 285 9.40 -11.42 -18.22
C ILE A 285 9.29 -11.73 -16.71
N PRO A 286 9.92 -12.78 -16.16
CA PRO A 286 9.89 -13.02 -14.71
C PRO A 286 10.45 -11.85 -13.89
N GLY A 287 11.34 -11.03 -14.47
CA GLY A 287 11.86 -9.81 -13.86
C GLY A 287 10.77 -8.81 -13.46
N TRP A 288 9.70 -8.71 -14.26
CA TRP A 288 8.56 -7.83 -13.95
C TRP A 288 7.79 -8.25 -12.70
N TYR A 289 7.90 -9.52 -12.33
CA TYR A 289 7.15 -10.15 -11.24
C TYR A 289 7.99 -10.40 -9.98
N LYS A 290 9.24 -9.89 -9.93
CA LYS A 290 10.09 -9.95 -8.73
C LYS A 290 9.37 -9.33 -7.52
N GLY A 291 9.36 -10.05 -6.40
CA GLY A 291 8.68 -9.64 -5.16
C GLY A 291 7.18 -9.94 -5.11
N MET A 292 6.59 -10.56 -6.14
CA MET A 292 5.14 -10.84 -6.18
C MET A 292 4.69 -11.76 -5.04
N GLN A 293 5.48 -12.77 -4.69
CA GLN A 293 5.19 -13.64 -3.55
C GLN A 293 5.06 -12.83 -2.25
N ALA A 294 6.05 -12.00 -1.94
CA ALA A 294 6.03 -11.12 -0.77
C ALA A 294 4.81 -10.18 -0.79
N GLN A 295 4.47 -9.62 -1.94
CA GLN A 295 3.28 -8.75 -2.11
C GLN A 295 1.97 -9.50 -1.81
N ILE A 296 1.80 -10.73 -2.31
CA ILE A 296 0.58 -11.53 -2.10
C ILE A 296 0.47 -11.94 -0.63
N THR A 297 1.55 -12.48 -0.05
CA THR A 297 1.58 -12.86 1.38
C THR A 297 1.27 -11.65 2.26
N LYS A 298 1.88 -10.50 1.97
CA LYS A 298 1.59 -9.25 2.69
C LYS A 298 0.13 -8.86 2.57
N ALA A 299 -0.46 -8.92 1.37
CA ALA A 299 -1.85 -8.55 1.14
C ALA A 299 -2.81 -9.43 1.95
N VAL A 300 -2.61 -10.75 1.95
CA VAL A 300 -3.43 -11.70 2.71
C VAL A 300 -3.32 -11.42 4.22
N LEU A 301 -2.11 -11.29 4.75
CA LEU A 301 -1.89 -11.00 6.17
C LEU A 301 -2.44 -9.64 6.59
N SER A 302 -2.25 -8.61 5.76
CA SER A 302 -2.79 -7.27 6.03
C SER A 302 -4.31 -7.29 6.10
N GLN A 303 -4.97 -8.05 5.22
CA GLN A 303 -6.43 -8.19 5.24
C GLN A 303 -6.91 -8.97 6.46
N ALA A 304 -6.25 -10.09 6.79
CA ALA A 304 -6.58 -10.86 7.99
C ALA A 304 -6.45 -10.01 9.27
N LEU A 305 -5.34 -9.27 9.39
CA LEU A 305 -5.11 -8.35 10.51
C LEU A 305 -6.10 -7.20 10.53
N LEU A 306 -6.43 -6.60 9.37
CA LEU A 306 -7.42 -5.53 9.31
C LEU A 306 -8.80 -6.00 9.74
N LEU A 307 -9.22 -7.20 9.32
CA LEU A 307 -10.49 -7.80 9.74
C LEU A 307 -10.51 -8.11 11.24
N TYR A 308 -9.44 -8.73 11.74
CA TYR A 308 -9.26 -8.98 13.18
C TYR A 308 -9.31 -7.66 13.96
N VAL A 309 -8.48 -6.68 13.60
CA VAL A 309 -8.45 -5.37 14.27
C VAL A 309 -9.80 -4.66 14.14
N LYS A 310 -10.52 -4.76 13.03
CA LYS A 310 -11.85 -4.17 12.88
C LYS A 310 -12.86 -4.81 13.85
N GLU A 311 -12.85 -6.12 14.03
CA GLU A 311 -13.71 -6.81 15.00
C GLU A 311 -13.43 -6.32 16.43
N TYR A 312 -12.16 -6.20 16.80
CA TYR A 312 -11.78 -5.71 18.14
C TYR A 312 -11.95 -4.20 18.30
N THR A 313 -11.67 -3.40 17.28
CA THR A 313 -11.82 -1.93 17.33
C THR A 313 -13.29 -1.56 17.41
N THR A 314 -14.17 -2.28 16.72
CA THR A 314 -15.62 -2.14 16.91
C THR A 314 -15.97 -2.44 18.37
N LYS A 315 -15.50 -3.56 18.93
CA LYS A 315 -15.74 -3.95 20.33
C LYS A 315 -15.20 -2.96 21.38
N TYR A 316 -13.97 -2.46 21.22
CA TYR A 316 -13.34 -1.54 22.17
C TYR A 316 -13.84 -0.10 22.03
N THR A 317 -14.14 0.36 20.82
CA THR A 317 -14.74 1.69 20.63
C THR A 317 -16.14 1.71 21.24
N ILE A 318 -16.90 0.61 21.11
CA ILE A 318 -18.18 0.40 21.81
C ILE A 318 -18.00 0.49 23.34
N LEU A 319 -17.01 -0.22 23.91
CA LEU A 319 -16.75 -0.19 25.36
C LEU A 319 -16.36 1.21 25.85
N LEU A 320 -15.56 1.95 25.09
CA LEU A 320 -15.21 3.34 25.37
C LEU A 320 -16.43 4.27 25.34
N PHE A 321 -17.31 4.14 24.34
CA PHE A 321 -18.54 4.93 24.27
C PHE A 321 -19.50 4.62 25.44
N ILE A 322 -19.63 3.36 25.85
CA ILE A 322 -20.41 2.97 27.04
C ILE A 322 -19.80 3.56 28.31
N PHE A 323 -18.47 3.52 28.44
CA PHE A 323 -17.76 4.07 29.59
C PHE A 323 -17.94 5.59 29.70
N PHE A 324 -17.74 6.34 28.60
CA PHE A 324 -17.95 7.79 28.56
C PHE A 324 -19.43 8.17 28.71
N GLY A 325 -20.36 7.40 28.15
CA GLY A 325 -21.79 7.58 28.35
C GLY A 325 -22.20 7.44 29.82
N LYS A 326 -21.69 6.42 30.52
CA LYS A 326 -21.90 6.26 31.97
C LYS A 326 -21.30 7.41 32.78
N LEU A 327 -20.13 7.91 32.40
CA LEU A 327 -19.47 9.05 33.04
C LEU A 327 -20.27 10.35 32.88
N LEU A 328 -20.82 10.61 31.70
CA LEU A 328 -21.66 11.78 31.42
C LEU A 328 -23.03 11.70 32.12
N THR A 329 -23.59 10.49 32.24
CA THR A 329 -24.87 10.26 32.94
C THR A 329 -24.71 10.39 34.46
N ASN A 330 -23.59 9.91 35.01
CA ASN A 330 -23.24 10.11 36.42
C ASN A 330 -22.97 11.58 36.75
N ARG A 331 -22.33 12.35 35.86
CA ARG A 331 -22.16 13.80 36.05
C ARG A 331 -23.49 14.56 36.06
N LYS A 332 -24.45 14.20 35.20
CA LYS A 332 -25.79 14.82 35.21
C LYS A 332 -26.58 14.53 36.49
N LYS A 333 -26.46 13.32 37.06
CA LYS A 333 -27.12 12.95 38.34
C LYS A 333 -26.53 13.67 39.56
N VAL A 334 -25.26 14.08 39.51
CA VAL A 334 -24.61 14.83 40.60
C VAL A 334 -24.96 16.32 40.56
N LEU A 335 -25.31 16.87 39.39
CA LEU A 335 -25.71 18.28 39.21
C LEU A 335 -27.21 18.54 39.40
N THR A 336 -28.02 17.51 39.68
CA THR A 336 -29.47 17.59 39.91
C THR A 336 -29.90 17.20 41.33
N LYS A 337 -28.94 17.14 42.26
CA LYS A 337 -29.17 17.08 43.72
C LYS A 337 -28.62 18.34 44.35
#